data_AF-A0A954W5A2-F1
#
_entry.id   AF-A0A954W5A2-F1
#
_cell.length_a   1.000
_cell.length_b   1.000
_cell.length_c   1.000
_cell.angle_alpha   90.00
_cell.angle_beta   90.00
_cell.angle_gamma   90.00
#
_symmetry.space_group_name_H-M   'P 1'
#
loop_
_entity.id
_entity.type
_entity.pdbx_description
1 polymer ?
#
loop_
_entity_poly.entity_id
_entity_poly.type
_entity_poly.pdbx_seq_one_letter_code
_entity_poly.pdbx_strand_id
1 'polypeptide(L)'
;MQAKLLSHAMRPDSRRVTLLEAIAEIDRRFTPHQLGTPYIQLALVNAYRLHDRFDEALQVLDATRSVWTGEQRIQNLTFTNRLLRRLGRPADALQIIDDAIRDLRDSGSNPRPILLWRIRTLVALERWDEAEAEADSLLANLEDTEHTRHELIDTTMAKGCLALRRGDHVAAQAAFRRGWSAGARLVEAQEALAASAMLNGIIQGCLCEEFTPRHLHLLLTHPEVKTNPMLDVSLNAIQSNTLYEGITRSWRTELGQEIAEDLAFDRLTMRERIQRPAALMSSGTVAVSLMGRVGDNAFMSLLNRLAEELMQSMLTTQRLGPGQVAQLGMTWKGTTNFFGWKGVRPSLNDFEAQAVALIMAHRFVKIDAASSEIEAMWDQASEGHDPIVTELARQGRELYQQASAKLFVTNESEQLVLLRIAPTSGDSPTELEVPPNASSELEIRLPAGSYNLSCKPATATDFQTLEMLQLRPAARCRVVVP
;
A
#
# COMPACT_ATOMS: atom_id res chain seq x y z
N MET A 1 -14.04 18.01 3.02
CA MET A 1 -13.36 18.36 4.31
C MET A 1 -12.61 17.16 4.91
N GLN A 2 -13.16 15.94 4.83
CA GLN A 2 -12.55 14.72 5.37
C GLN A 2 -11.26 14.27 4.65
N ALA A 3 -11.13 14.42 3.32
CA ALA A 3 -9.87 14.12 2.60
C ALA A 3 -8.71 15.07 2.97
N LYS A 4 -8.98 16.37 3.17
CA LYS A 4 -7.99 17.33 3.74
C LYS A 4 -7.65 16.99 5.20
N LEU A 5 -8.63 16.52 5.97
CA LEU A 5 -8.40 16.02 7.32
C LEU A 5 -7.55 14.75 7.33
N LEU A 6 -7.69 13.83 6.36
CA LEU A 6 -6.83 12.63 6.23
C LEU A 6 -5.40 12.99 5.84
N SER A 7 -5.19 13.86 4.84
CA SER A 7 -3.83 14.31 4.48
C SER A 7 -3.13 15.09 5.59
N HIS A 8 -3.90 15.80 6.43
CA HIS A 8 -3.37 16.50 7.61
C HIS A 8 -3.29 15.60 8.86
N ALA A 9 -4.16 14.61 9.01
CA ALA A 9 -4.18 13.66 10.13
C ALA A 9 -3.07 12.61 10.03
N MET A 10 -2.60 12.31 8.82
CA MET A 10 -1.46 11.42 8.61
C MET A 10 -0.10 12.02 9.01
N ARG A 11 -0.06 13.28 9.43
CA ARG A 11 1.17 13.91 9.95
C ARG A 11 1.03 14.04 11.47
N PRO A 12 1.64 13.15 12.27
CA PRO A 12 1.78 13.36 13.70
C PRO A 12 2.64 14.62 13.87
N ASP A 13 2.01 15.73 14.22
CA ASP A 13 2.68 16.99 14.50
C ASP A 13 2.40 17.32 15.96
N SER A 14 3.42 17.13 16.82
CA SER A 14 3.31 17.46 18.24
C SER A 14 2.93 18.92 18.45
N ARG A 15 3.33 19.84 17.55
CA ARG A 15 2.92 21.25 17.59
C ARG A 15 1.43 21.41 17.33
N ARG A 16 0.82 20.54 16.52
CA ARG A 16 -0.62 20.54 16.25
C ARG A 16 -1.41 20.10 17.47
N VAL A 17 -0.93 19.09 18.21
CA VAL A 17 -1.57 18.69 19.48
C VAL A 17 -1.51 19.85 20.46
N THR A 18 -0.35 20.47 20.67
CA THR A 18 -0.20 21.63 21.55
C THR A 18 -1.06 22.82 21.10
N LEU A 19 -1.16 23.07 19.80
CA LEU A 19 -2.04 24.13 19.27
C LEU A 19 -3.51 23.81 19.54
N LEU A 20 -3.95 22.57 19.35
CA LEU A 20 -5.32 22.15 19.64
C LEU A 20 -5.63 22.16 21.13
N GLU A 21 -4.68 21.82 21.99
CA GLU A 21 -4.80 21.99 23.45
C GLU A 21 -5.02 23.46 23.80
N ALA A 22 -4.24 24.38 23.22
CA ALA A 22 -4.41 25.82 23.43
C ALA A 22 -5.75 26.35 22.89
N ILE A 23 -6.17 25.92 21.70
CA ILE A 23 -7.46 26.29 21.11
C ILE A 23 -8.61 25.77 21.98
N ALA A 24 -8.54 24.52 22.44
CA ALA A 24 -9.55 23.92 23.32
C ALA A 24 -9.64 24.66 24.66
N GLU A 25 -8.52 25.10 25.21
CA GLU A 25 -8.50 25.90 26.44
C GLU A 25 -9.14 27.27 26.26
N ILE A 26 -8.86 27.95 25.14
CA ILE A 26 -9.52 29.22 24.80
C ILE A 26 -11.02 28.99 24.62
N ASP A 27 -11.41 28.00 23.84
CA ASP A 27 -12.80 27.65 23.54
C ASP A 27 -13.61 27.34 24.81
N ARG A 28 -13.06 26.57 25.75
CA ARG A 28 -13.68 26.33 27.06
C ARG A 28 -14.11 27.62 27.74
N ARG A 29 -13.24 28.62 27.81
CA ARG A 29 -13.51 29.91 28.48
C ARG A 29 -14.68 30.68 27.89
N PHE A 30 -15.02 30.45 26.62
CA PHE A 30 -16.11 31.12 25.92
C PHE A 30 -17.42 30.32 25.89
N THR A 31 -17.47 29.14 26.50
CA THR A 31 -18.69 28.34 26.56
C THR A 31 -19.36 28.37 27.94
N PRO A 32 -20.72 28.37 28.03
CA PRO A 32 -21.43 28.50 29.31
C PRO A 32 -21.06 27.44 30.36
N HIS A 33 -20.87 26.20 29.92
CA HIS A 33 -20.45 25.06 30.74
C HIS A 33 -18.94 24.92 30.95
N GLN A 34 -18.11 25.79 30.35
CA GLN A 34 -16.65 25.71 30.40
C GLN A 34 -16.02 24.41 29.87
N LEU A 35 -16.77 23.60 29.12
CA LEU A 35 -16.30 22.33 28.54
C LEU A 35 -15.86 22.46 27.07
N GLY A 36 -16.14 23.61 26.45
CA GLY A 36 -15.84 23.86 25.05
C GLY A 36 -16.90 23.31 24.10
N THR A 37 -16.77 23.66 22.83
CA THR A 37 -17.67 23.23 21.76
C THR A 37 -17.36 21.79 21.34
N PRO A 38 -18.39 20.98 21.02
CA PRO A 38 -18.20 19.57 20.64
C PRO A 38 -17.21 19.38 19.48
N TYR A 39 -17.23 20.28 18.49
CA TYR A 39 -16.34 20.23 17.34
C TYR A 39 -14.86 20.31 17.73
N ILE A 40 -14.50 21.25 18.62
CA ILE A 40 -13.11 21.46 19.05
C ILE A 40 -12.64 20.31 19.95
N GLN A 41 -13.49 19.86 20.87
CA GLN A 41 -13.16 18.73 21.75
C GLN A 41 -12.99 17.42 20.96
N LEU A 42 -13.84 17.16 19.95
CA LEU A 42 -13.67 16.02 19.05
C LEU A 42 -12.39 16.13 18.20
N ALA A 43 -12.02 17.33 17.76
CA ALA A 43 -10.74 17.54 17.08
C ALA A 43 -9.54 17.23 18.00
N LEU A 44 -9.61 17.62 19.27
CA LEU A 44 -8.60 17.32 20.28
C LEU A 44 -8.52 15.81 20.58
N VAL A 45 -9.66 15.14 20.78
CA VAL A 45 -9.74 13.67 20.95
C VAL A 45 -9.09 12.94 19.77
N ASN A 46 -9.38 13.38 18.54
CA ASN A 46 -8.75 12.79 17.36
C ASN A 46 -7.24 13.04 17.30
N ALA A 47 -6.77 14.22 17.72
CA ALA A 47 -5.35 14.53 17.78
C ALA A 47 -4.63 13.61 18.81
N TYR A 48 -5.19 13.45 20.01
CA TYR A 48 -4.65 12.52 20.99
C TYR A 48 -4.63 11.08 20.49
N ARG A 49 -5.70 10.63 19.81
CA ARG A 49 -5.76 9.29 19.19
C ARG A 49 -4.72 9.05 18.10
N LEU A 50 -4.29 10.08 17.38
CA LEU A 50 -3.24 9.97 16.35
C LEU A 50 -1.82 9.85 16.95
N HIS A 51 -1.69 10.27 18.21
CA HIS A 51 -0.45 10.25 19.00
C HIS A 51 -0.49 9.21 20.12
N ASP A 52 -1.47 8.28 20.08
CA ASP A 52 -1.65 7.21 21.06
C ASP A 52 -1.77 7.69 22.53
N ARG A 53 -2.21 8.95 22.73
CA ARG A 53 -2.49 9.58 24.04
C ARG A 53 -3.91 9.25 24.51
N PHE A 54 -4.19 7.96 24.70
CA PHE A 54 -5.56 7.46 24.88
C PHE A 54 -6.22 7.88 26.20
N ASP A 55 -5.45 8.00 27.27
CA ASP A 55 -5.99 8.43 28.58
C ASP A 55 -6.46 9.88 28.53
N GLU A 56 -5.68 10.78 27.91
CA GLU A 56 -6.08 12.18 27.74
C GLU A 56 -7.29 12.33 26.81
N ALA A 57 -7.39 11.48 25.78
CA ALA A 57 -8.57 11.42 24.93
C ALA A 57 -9.82 10.99 25.72
N LEU A 58 -9.69 10.02 26.61
CA LEU A 58 -10.78 9.55 27.45
C LEU A 58 -11.22 10.62 28.46
N GLN A 59 -10.28 11.34 29.07
CA GLN A 59 -10.58 12.46 29.98
C GLN A 59 -11.44 13.54 29.31
N VAL A 60 -11.14 13.90 28.06
CA VAL A 60 -11.94 14.88 27.31
C VAL A 60 -13.36 14.37 27.05
N LEU A 61 -13.52 13.09 26.71
CA LEU A 61 -14.82 12.48 26.46
C LEU A 61 -15.65 12.35 27.75
N ASP A 62 -15.04 11.95 28.85
CA ASP A 62 -15.72 11.84 30.14
C ASP A 62 -16.21 13.21 30.64
N ALA A 63 -15.39 14.25 30.50
CA ALA A 63 -15.76 15.61 30.88
C ALA A 63 -16.97 16.16 30.08
N THR A 64 -17.17 15.67 28.85
CA THR A 64 -18.22 16.16 27.95
C THR A 64 -19.49 15.30 27.90
N ARG A 65 -19.44 14.11 28.52
CA ARG A 65 -20.50 13.08 28.43
C ARG A 65 -21.87 13.56 28.91
N SER A 66 -21.92 14.38 29.95
CA SER A 66 -23.18 14.86 30.54
C SER A 66 -23.83 16.00 29.77
N VAL A 67 -23.11 16.64 28.85
CA VAL A 67 -23.61 17.84 28.14
C VAL A 67 -23.89 17.58 26.67
N TRP A 68 -23.19 16.64 26.04
CA TRP A 68 -23.44 16.30 24.65
C TRP A 68 -24.75 15.54 24.49
N THR A 69 -25.59 15.97 23.55
CA THR A 69 -26.91 15.38 23.28
C THR A 69 -27.02 14.92 21.83
N GLY A 70 -28.07 14.15 21.52
CA GLY A 70 -28.35 13.68 20.17
C GLY A 70 -27.16 12.96 19.52
N GLU A 71 -26.79 13.37 18.31
CA GLU A 71 -25.67 12.79 17.55
C GLU A 71 -24.32 12.91 18.27
N GLN A 72 -24.08 14.01 19.00
CA GLN A 72 -22.83 14.22 19.72
C GLN A 72 -22.66 13.19 20.83
N ARG A 73 -23.75 12.84 21.54
CA ARG A 73 -23.76 11.77 22.55
C ARG A 73 -23.36 10.43 21.93
N ILE A 74 -23.89 10.10 20.75
CA ILE A 74 -23.56 8.86 20.03
C ILE A 74 -22.08 8.84 19.62
N GLN A 75 -21.54 9.96 19.14
CA GLN A 75 -20.12 10.09 18.80
C GLN A 75 -19.22 9.94 20.03
N ASN A 76 -19.59 10.56 21.16
CA ASN A 76 -18.88 10.40 22.43
C ASN A 76 -18.84 8.93 22.86
N LEU A 77 -20.01 8.28 22.94
CA LEU A 77 -20.12 6.87 23.32
C LEU A 77 -19.27 5.96 22.41
N THR A 78 -19.30 6.22 21.10
CA THR A 78 -18.50 5.52 20.10
C THR A 78 -16.99 5.66 20.39
N PHE A 79 -16.50 6.87 20.63
CA PHE A 79 -15.09 7.09 20.93
C PHE A 79 -14.69 6.51 22.28
N THR A 80 -15.51 6.68 23.31
CA THR A 80 -15.28 6.12 24.65
C THR A 80 -15.19 4.60 24.59
N ASN A 81 -16.15 3.92 23.93
CA ASN A 81 -16.11 2.47 23.75
C ASN A 81 -14.82 2.02 23.05
N ARG A 82 -14.45 2.68 21.95
CA ARG A 82 -13.22 2.39 21.21
C ARG A 82 -11.98 2.54 22.10
N LEU A 83 -11.85 3.64 22.84
CA LEU A 83 -10.68 3.91 23.68
C LEU A 83 -10.57 2.90 24.82
N LEU A 84 -11.69 2.56 25.48
CA LEU A 84 -11.70 1.56 26.54
C LEU A 84 -11.26 0.18 26.03
N ARG A 85 -11.72 -0.24 24.85
CA ARG A 85 -11.22 -1.49 24.23
C ARG A 85 -9.72 -1.45 23.97
N ARG A 86 -9.17 -0.30 23.59
CA ARG A 86 -7.71 -0.12 23.37
C ARG A 86 -6.87 -0.13 24.63
N LEU A 87 -7.43 0.36 25.72
CA LEU A 87 -6.80 0.35 27.03
C LEU A 87 -6.94 -1.02 27.73
N GLY A 88 -7.37 -2.07 27.03
CA GLY A 88 -7.56 -3.40 27.62
C GLY A 88 -8.75 -3.47 28.59
N ARG A 89 -9.72 -2.56 28.45
CA ARG A 89 -10.94 -2.48 29.29
C ARG A 89 -12.22 -2.78 28.50
N PRO A 90 -12.31 -3.92 27.76
CA PRO A 90 -13.48 -4.20 26.94
C PRO A 90 -14.75 -4.51 27.76
N ALA A 91 -14.63 -4.95 29.01
CA ALA A 91 -15.77 -5.16 29.91
C ALA A 91 -16.46 -3.82 30.27
N ASP A 92 -15.68 -2.81 30.65
CA ASP A 92 -16.19 -1.45 30.90
C ASP A 92 -16.82 -0.84 29.64
N ALA A 93 -16.18 -1.09 28.48
CA ALA A 93 -16.69 -0.65 27.19
C ALA A 93 -18.05 -1.28 26.86
N LEU A 94 -18.25 -2.56 27.22
CA LEU A 94 -19.51 -3.27 27.02
C LEU A 94 -20.60 -2.70 27.93
N GLN A 95 -20.29 -2.51 29.22
CA GLN A 95 -21.23 -1.95 30.18
C GLN A 95 -21.76 -0.59 29.72
N ILE A 96 -20.87 0.31 29.29
CA ILE A 96 -21.26 1.65 28.79
C ILE A 96 -22.18 1.56 27.57
N ILE A 97 -21.89 0.64 26.64
CA ILE A 97 -22.72 0.46 25.44
C ILE A 97 -24.06 -0.19 25.78
N ASP A 98 -24.09 -1.19 26.66
CA ASP A 98 -25.33 -1.85 27.07
C ASP A 98 -26.27 -0.87 27.82
N ASP A 99 -25.71 -0.03 28.71
CA ASP A 99 -26.49 1.03 29.37
C ASP A 99 -26.99 2.07 28.37
N ALA A 100 -26.17 2.47 27.40
CA ALA A 100 -26.61 3.39 26.36
C ALA A 100 -27.70 2.80 25.45
N ILE A 101 -27.62 1.50 25.12
CA ILE A 101 -28.66 0.79 24.35
C ILE A 101 -29.96 0.77 25.14
N ARG A 102 -29.90 0.49 26.45
CA ARG A 102 -31.08 0.52 27.34
C ARG A 102 -31.70 1.91 27.37
N ASP A 103 -30.92 2.95 27.63
CA ASP A 103 -31.38 4.34 27.64
C ASP A 103 -32.04 4.76 26.33
N LEU A 104 -31.45 4.38 25.19
CA LEU A 104 -32.00 4.70 23.87
C LEU A 104 -33.34 4.01 23.66
N ARG A 105 -33.46 2.73 24.03
CA ARG A 105 -34.72 1.98 23.94
C ARG A 105 -35.80 2.57 24.85
N ASP A 106 -35.45 2.87 26.10
CA ASP A 106 -36.39 3.42 27.09
C ASP A 106 -36.91 4.81 26.68
N SER A 107 -36.08 5.58 25.97
CA SER A 107 -36.47 6.88 25.39
C SER A 107 -37.13 6.80 24.00
N GLY A 108 -37.35 5.59 23.46
CA GLY A 108 -37.91 5.38 22.12
C GLY A 108 -36.98 5.76 20.97
N SER A 109 -35.70 6.01 21.26
CA SER A 109 -34.66 6.30 20.29
C SER A 109 -34.08 5.03 19.67
N ASN A 110 -33.58 5.12 18.44
CA ASN A 110 -33.01 3.96 17.76
C ASN A 110 -31.59 3.65 18.26
N PRO A 111 -31.34 2.47 18.89
CA PRO A 111 -30.00 2.08 19.36
C PRO A 111 -29.06 1.66 18.23
N ARG A 112 -29.57 1.51 17.00
CA ARG A 112 -28.82 1.02 15.83
C ARG A 112 -27.41 1.62 15.67
N PRO A 113 -27.19 2.96 15.76
CA PRO A 113 -25.88 3.57 15.54
C PRO A 113 -24.75 3.07 16.46
N ILE A 114 -25.09 2.41 17.59
CA ILE A 114 -24.11 1.88 18.54
C ILE A 114 -24.00 0.35 18.58
N LEU A 115 -24.85 -0.38 17.84
CA LEU A 115 -24.85 -1.84 17.85
C LEU A 115 -23.57 -2.44 17.24
N LEU A 116 -23.02 -1.83 16.20
CA LEU A 116 -21.72 -2.23 15.64
C LEU A 116 -20.59 -2.16 16.69
N TRP A 117 -20.63 -1.16 17.58
CA TRP A 117 -19.65 -1.04 18.66
C TRP A 117 -19.83 -2.13 19.72
N ARG A 118 -21.07 -2.54 19.99
CA ARG A 118 -21.35 -3.71 20.83
C ARG A 118 -20.73 -4.98 20.25
N ILE A 119 -20.96 -5.27 18.95
CA ILE A 119 -20.39 -6.42 18.24
C ILE A 119 -18.86 -6.45 18.39
N ARG A 120 -18.20 -5.32 18.08
CA ARG A 120 -16.74 -5.20 18.19
C ARG A 120 -16.22 -5.33 19.63
N THR A 121 -17.05 -5.04 20.63
CA THR A 121 -16.73 -5.21 22.05
C THR A 121 -16.87 -6.66 22.50
N LEU A 122 -17.93 -7.35 22.06
CA LEU A 122 -18.12 -8.78 22.28
C LEU A 122 -16.97 -9.58 21.69
N VAL A 123 -16.50 -9.21 20.49
CA VAL A 123 -15.29 -9.78 19.89
C VAL A 123 -14.04 -9.55 20.75
N ALA A 124 -13.86 -8.34 21.29
CA ALA A 124 -12.73 -8.05 22.17
C ALA A 124 -12.79 -8.81 23.52
N LEU A 125 -13.98 -9.29 23.91
CA LEU A 125 -14.21 -10.17 25.06
C LEU A 125 -14.21 -11.66 24.68
N GLU A 126 -13.90 -11.99 23.42
CA GLU A 126 -13.96 -13.35 22.89
C GLU A 126 -15.34 -14.03 23.00
N ARG A 127 -16.41 -13.23 23.08
CA ARG A 127 -17.82 -13.67 23.07
C ARG A 127 -18.32 -13.81 21.64
N TRP A 128 -17.71 -14.72 20.89
CA TRP A 128 -17.87 -14.85 19.43
C TRP A 128 -19.31 -15.12 19.00
N ASP A 129 -19.99 -16.07 19.64
CA ASP A 129 -21.35 -16.47 19.27
C ASP A 129 -22.35 -15.31 19.48
N GLU A 130 -22.17 -14.54 20.56
CA GLU A 130 -23.00 -13.37 20.83
C GLU A 130 -22.73 -12.23 19.85
N ALA A 131 -21.46 -12.02 19.47
CA ALA A 131 -21.11 -11.04 18.45
C ALA A 131 -21.75 -11.41 17.10
N GLU A 132 -21.77 -12.69 16.75
CA GLU A 132 -22.37 -13.19 15.52
C GLU A 132 -23.90 -13.02 15.54
N ALA A 133 -24.56 -13.41 16.63
CA ALA A 133 -26.01 -13.24 16.79
C ALA A 133 -26.43 -11.77 16.72
N GLU A 134 -25.65 -10.86 17.32
CA GLU A 134 -25.89 -9.43 17.26
C GLU A 134 -25.69 -8.89 15.83
N ALA A 135 -24.65 -9.35 15.12
CA ALA A 135 -24.42 -8.98 13.72
C ALA A 135 -25.57 -9.45 12.81
N ASP A 136 -26.07 -10.67 13.00
CA ASP A 136 -27.21 -11.19 12.24
C ASP A 136 -28.49 -10.41 12.51
N SER A 137 -28.77 -10.11 13.79
CA SER A 137 -29.92 -9.28 14.18
C SER A 137 -29.83 -7.88 13.58
N LEU A 138 -28.66 -7.24 13.62
CA LEU A 138 -28.45 -5.93 13.02
C LEU A 138 -28.66 -5.98 11.49
N LEU A 139 -28.05 -6.95 10.81
CA LEU A 139 -28.15 -7.12 9.37
C LEU A 139 -29.56 -7.49 8.88
N ALA A 140 -30.37 -8.19 9.69
CA ALA A 140 -31.75 -8.50 9.35
C ALA A 140 -32.63 -7.24 9.26
N ASN A 141 -32.27 -6.19 10.00
CA ASN A 141 -33.01 -4.93 10.07
C ASN A 141 -32.37 -3.78 9.26
N LEU A 142 -31.25 -4.05 8.57
CA LEU A 142 -30.56 -3.07 7.72
C LEU A 142 -30.99 -3.22 6.26
N GLU A 143 -31.81 -2.27 5.82
CA GLU A 143 -32.07 -2.02 4.40
C GLU A 143 -30.88 -1.29 3.77
N ASP A 144 -30.66 -1.49 2.46
CA ASP A 144 -29.66 -0.74 1.69
C ASP A 144 -30.24 0.60 1.25
N THR A 145 -30.06 1.62 2.09
CA THR A 145 -30.44 3.02 1.83
C THR A 145 -29.21 3.91 1.93
N GLU A 146 -29.28 5.12 1.39
CA GLU A 146 -28.18 6.10 1.49
C GLU A 146 -27.73 6.32 2.95
N HIS A 147 -28.68 6.36 3.90
CA HIS A 147 -28.41 6.61 5.32
C HIS A 147 -27.87 5.41 6.10
N THR A 148 -28.02 4.19 5.57
CA THR A 148 -27.61 2.93 6.24
C THR A 148 -26.43 2.25 5.56
N ARG A 149 -26.01 2.74 4.39
CA ARG A 149 -25.01 2.08 3.55
C ARG A 149 -23.66 1.86 4.23
N HIS A 150 -23.16 2.87 4.93
CA HIS A 150 -21.90 2.76 5.67
C HIS A 150 -21.99 1.71 6.79
N GLU A 151 -23.13 1.65 7.49
CA GLU A 151 -23.38 0.69 8.56
C GLU A 151 -23.50 -0.73 8.02
N LEU A 152 -24.16 -0.89 6.86
CA LEU A 152 -24.26 -2.16 6.15
C LEU A 152 -22.88 -2.69 5.75
N ILE A 153 -22.02 -1.85 5.17
CA ILE A 153 -20.65 -2.21 4.78
C ILE A 153 -19.85 -2.63 6.02
N ASP A 154 -19.83 -1.84 7.08
CA ASP A 154 -19.04 -2.17 8.27
C ASP A 154 -19.54 -3.43 9.00
N THR A 155 -20.86 -3.63 9.06
CA THR A 155 -21.45 -4.79 9.75
C THR A 155 -21.24 -6.08 8.96
N THR A 156 -21.38 -6.03 7.63
CA THR A 156 -21.08 -7.18 6.76
C THR A 156 -19.59 -7.53 6.78
N MET A 157 -18.71 -6.54 6.98
CA MET A 157 -17.28 -6.79 7.20
C MET A 157 -17.06 -7.64 8.46
N ALA A 158 -17.64 -7.21 9.58
CA ALA A 158 -17.55 -7.93 10.85
C ALA A 158 -18.15 -9.35 10.74
N LYS A 159 -19.33 -9.49 10.13
CA LYS A 159 -19.98 -10.79 9.92
C LYS A 159 -19.13 -11.72 9.05
N GLY A 160 -18.55 -11.22 7.97
CA GLY A 160 -17.69 -12.02 7.10
C GLY A 160 -16.43 -12.51 7.81
N CYS A 161 -15.78 -11.65 8.60
CA CYS A 161 -14.62 -12.04 9.42
C CYS A 161 -14.99 -13.06 10.51
N LEU A 162 -16.15 -12.92 11.17
CA LEU A 162 -16.66 -13.93 12.12
C LEU A 162 -16.87 -15.28 11.44
N ALA A 163 -17.44 -15.29 10.23
CA ALA A 163 -17.64 -16.51 9.45
C ALA A 163 -16.32 -17.16 8.99
N LEU A 164 -15.32 -16.37 8.56
CA LEU A 164 -13.98 -16.90 8.24
C LEU A 164 -13.33 -17.53 9.47
N ARG A 165 -13.42 -16.90 10.63
CA ARG A 165 -12.81 -17.40 11.88
C ARG A 165 -13.31 -18.78 12.28
N ARG A 166 -14.58 -19.10 12.01
CA ARG A 166 -15.16 -20.44 12.25
C ARG A 166 -14.96 -21.43 11.09
N GLY A 167 -14.25 -21.04 10.02
CA GLY A 167 -14.02 -21.86 8.83
C GLY A 167 -15.18 -21.92 7.84
N ASP A 168 -16.19 -21.07 7.97
CA ASP A 168 -17.33 -21.01 7.05
C ASP A 168 -17.09 -20.00 5.93
N HIS A 169 -16.30 -20.43 4.94
CA HIS A 169 -15.95 -19.61 3.78
C HIS A 169 -17.16 -19.20 2.94
N VAL A 170 -18.21 -20.02 2.89
CA VAL A 170 -19.41 -19.75 2.08
C VAL A 170 -20.21 -18.61 2.72
N ALA A 171 -20.46 -18.68 4.04
CA ALA A 171 -21.14 -17.60 4.75
C ALA A 171 -20.31 -16.31 4.74
N ALA A 172 -18.99 -16.42 4.85
CA ALA A 172 -18.10 -15.26 4.74
C ALA A 172 -18.23 -14.56 3.38
N GLN A 173 -18.14 -15.33 2.29
CA GLN A 173 -18.26 -14.78 0.94
C GLN A 173 -19.64 -14.14 0.71
N ALA A 174 -20.72 -14.75 1.22
CA ALA A 174 -22.06 -14.19 1.14
C ALA A 174 -22.18 -12.85 1.89
N ALA A 175 -21.61 -12.76 3.09
CA ALA A 175 -21.58 -11.51 3.86
C ALA A 175 -20.79 -10.42 3.12
N PHE A 176 -19.58 -10.74 2.64
CA PHE A 176 -18.75 -9.80 1.88
C PHE A 176 -19.43 -9.34 0.59
N ARG A 177 -20.09 -10.25 -0.15
CA ARG A 177 -20.85 -9.89 -1.35
C ARG A 177 -21.98 -8.90 -1.05
N ARG A 178 -22.72 -9.10 0.04
CA ARG A 178 -23.78 -8.17 0.47
C ARG A 178 -23.22 -6.77 0.77
N GLY A 179 -22.11 -6.71 1.48
CA GLY A 179 -21.43 -5.44 1.78
C GLY A 179 -20.84 -4.77 0.54
N TRP A 180 -20.22 -5.57 -0.35
CA TRP A 180 -19.69 -5.07 -1.61
C TRP A 180 -20.77 -4.52 -2.53
N SER A 181 -21.97 -5.12 -2.58
CA SER A 181 -23.07 -4.58 -3.38
C SER A 181 -23.42 -3.14 -2.97
N ALA A 182 -23.41 -2.84 -1.67
CA ALA A 182 -23.56 -1.49 -1.15
C ALA A 182 -22.33 -0.60 -1.43
N GLY A 183 -21.12 -1.14 -1.26
CA GLY A 183 -19.86 -0.45 -1.57
C GLY A 183 -19.73 -0.05 -3.04
N ALA A 184 -20.02 -0.96 -3.96
CA ALA A 184 -19.96 -0.73 -5.41
C ALA A 184 -20.85 0.45 -5.82
N ARG A 185 -22.06 0.57 -5.25
CA ARG A 185 -22.94 1.72 -5.50
C ARG A 185 -22.31 3.04 -5.06
N LEU A 186 -21.61 3.08 -3.93
CA LEU A 186 -20.88 4.28 -3.51
C LEU A 186 -19.78 4.66 -4.51
N VAL A 187 -19.03 3.65 -4.97
CA VAL A 187 -17.96 3.83 -5.97
C VAL A 187 -18.53 4.34 -7.29
N GLU A 188 -19.63 3.75 -7.76
CA GLU A 188 -20.28 4.09 -9.02
C GLU A 188 -20.95 5.47 -8.98
N ALA A 189 -21.56 5.82 -7.85
CA ALA A 189 -22.21 7.12 -7.66
C ALA A 189 -21.21 8.27 -7.42
N GLN A 190 -19.93 7.97 -7.18
CA GLN A 190 -18.89 8.95 -6.81
C GLN A 190 -19.35 9.86 -5.64
N GLU A 191 -20.10 9.29 -4.70
CA GLU A 191 -20.57 10.02 -3.53
C GLU A 191 -19.39 10.43 -2.62
N ALA A 192 -19.55 11.50 -1.85
CA ALA A 192 -18.54 11.93 -0.88
C ALA A 192 -18.37 10.85 0.20
N LEU A 193 -17.27 10.10 0.10
CA LEU A 193 -17.08 8.87 0.85
C LEU A 193 -16.41 9.13 2.20
N ALA A 194 -16.97 8.54 3.26
CA ALA A 194 -16.19 8.26 4.45
C ALA A 194 -15.10 7.25 4.06
N ALA A 195 -13.82 7.67 4.10
CA ALA A 195 -12.70 6.86 3.61
C ALA A 195 -12.65 5.43 4.19
N SER A 196 -13.13 5.23 5.41
CA SER A 196 -13.19 3.90 6.04
C SER A 196 -14.21 2.96 5.40
N ALA A 197 -15.42 3.45 5.07
CA ALA A 197 -16.46 2.64 4.45
C ALA A 197 -16.07 2.26 3.02
N MET A 198 -15.45 3.19 2.28
CA MET A 198 -14.89 2.94 0.96
C MET A 198 -13.82 1.84 1.00
N LEU A 199 -12.86 1.94 1.93
CA LEU A 199 -11.82 0.92 2.09
C LEU A 199 -12.43 -0.45 2.43
N ASN A 200 -13.35 -0.51 3.41
CA ASN A 200 -14.03 -1.75 3.77
C ASN A 200 -14.80 -2.36 2.60
N GLY A 201 -15.49 -1.53 1.81
CA GLY A 201 -16.14 -1.97 0.57
C GLY A 201 -15.13 -2.59 -0.41
N ILE A 202 -14.01 -1.91 -0.69
CA ILE A 202 -12.96 -2.43 -1.59
C ILE A 202 -12.45 -3.79 -1.09
N ILE A 203 -12.17 -3.92 0.20
CA ILE A 203 -11.68 -5.17 0.80
C ILE A 203 -12.71 -6.28 0.58
N GLN A 204 -13.99 -6.02 0.86
CA GLN A 204 -15.07 -6.97 0.64
C GLN A 204 -15.19 -7.38 -0.84
N GLY A 205 -15.12 -6.42 -1.75
CA GLY A 205 -15.13 -6.68 -3.19
C GLY A 205 -13.96 -7.57 -3.64
N CYS A 206 -12.78 -7.37 -3.04
CA CYS A 206 -11.61 -8.21 -3.33
C CYS A 206 -11.79 -9.63 -2.78
N LEU A 207 -12.30 -9.76 -1.55
CA LEU A 207 -12.53 -11.03 -0.85
C LEU A 207 -13.70 -11.84 -1.43
N CYS A 208 -14.73 -11.18 -1.99
CA CYS A 208 -15.84 -11.87 -2.66
C CYS A 208 -15.64 -12.06 -4.18
N GLU A 209 -14.52 -11.56 -4.72
CA GLU A 209 -14.13 -11.63 -6.13
C GLU A 209 -14.97 -10.82 -7.12
N GLU A 210 -15.64 -9.77 -6.65
CA GLU A 210 -16.51 -8.91 -7.48
C GLU A 210 -15.95 -7.48 -7.67
N PHE A 211 -14.79 -7.17 -7.08
CA PHE A 211 -14.04 -5.97 -7.44
C PHE A 211 -13.54 -6.12 -8.88
N THR A 212 -13.63 -5.07 -9.71
CA THR A 212 -13.31 -5.13 -11.15
C THR A 212 -12.37 -4.00 -11.55
N PRO A 213 -11.71 -4.06 -12.72
CA PRO A 213 -10.89 -2.95 -13.23
C PRO A 213 -11.68 -1.65 -13.39
N ARG A 214 -12.99 -1.72 -13.71
CA ARG A 214 -13.87 -0.56 -13.79
C ARG A 214 -14.02 0.11 -12.42
N HIS A 215 -14.23 -0.68 -11.37
CA HIS A 215 -14.32 -0.16 -10.01
C HIS A 215 -13.03 0.55 -9.62
N LEU A 216 -11.87 -0.05 -9.89
CA LEU A 216 -10.58 0.63 -9.67
C LEU A 216 -10.49 1.95 -10.43
N HIS A 217 -10.83 1.96 -11.72
CA HIS A 217 -10.78 3.19 -12.52
C HIS A 217 -11.64 4.31 -11.93
N LEU A 218 -12.85 4.01 -11.47
CA LEU A 218 -13.73 4.98 -10.82
C LEU A 218 -13.12 5.55 -9.54
N LEU A 219 -12.48 4.70 -8.72
CA LEU A 219 -11.79 5.14 -7.50
C LEU A 219 -10.61 6.08 -7.81
N LEU A 220 -9.78 5.72 -8.79
CA LEU A 220 -8.60 6.51 -9.17
C LEU A 220 -8.99 7.84 -9.84
N THR A 221 -10.15 7.88 -10.50
CA THR A 221 -10.66 9.09 -11.15
C THR A 221 -11.48 9.99 -10.23
N HIS A 222 -11.77 9.53 -9.01
CA HIS A 222 -12.50 10.31 -8.02
C HIS A 222 -11.77 11.63 -7.71
N PRO A 223 -12.48 12.78 -7.64
CA PRO A 223 -11.84 14.09 -7.45
C PRO A 223 -10.96 14.17 -6.20
N GLU A 224 -11.38 13.56 -5.08
CA GLU A 224 -10.59 13.57 -3.85
C GLU A 224 -9.26 12.80 -3.98
N VAL A 225 -9.22 11.76 -4.81
CA VAL A 225 -7.99 10.98 -5.07
C VAL A 225 -7.07 11.75 -6.02
N LYS A 226 -7.63 12.30 -7.11
CA LYS A 226 -6.88 13.10 -8.10
C LYS A 226 -6.21 14.34 -7.52
N THR A 227 -6.74 14.90 -6.43
CA THR A 227 -6.11 16.08 -5.79
C THR A 227 -4.80 15.78 -5.07
N ASN A 228 -4.39 14.52 -4.94
CA ASN A 228 -3.12 14.15 -4.34
C ASN A 228 -2.02 13.95 -5.41
N PRO A 229 -1.11 14.92 -5.60
CA PRO A 229 -0.09 14.85 -6.64
C PRO A 229 0.89 13.68 -6.45
N MET A 230 1.10 13.21 -5.21
CA MET A 230 1.97 12.05 -4.96
C MET A 230 1.31 10.74 -5.43
N LEU A 231 0.00 10.61 -5.22
CA LEU A 231 -0.75 9.46 -5.74
C LEU A 231 -0.80 9.51 -7.25
N ASP A 232 -1.07 10.67 -7.86
CA ASP A 232 -1.12 10.79 -9.32
C ASP A 232 0.19 10.37 -9.99
N VAL A 233 1.35 10.84 -9.50
CA VAL A 233 2.67 10.43 -10.03
C VAL A 233 2.89 8.92 -9.89
N SER A 234 2.51 8.35 -8.75
CA SER A 234 2.69 6.93 -8.46
C SER A 234 1.78 6.05 -9.32
N LEU A 235 0.52 6.47 -9.51
CA LEU A 235 -0.47 5.78 -10.34
C LEU A 235 -0.08 5.83 -11.82
N ASN A 236 0.46 6.95 -12.30
CA ASN A 236 0.94 7.09 -13.67
C ASN A 236 2.23 6.30 -13.97
N ALA A 237 2.89 5.74 -12.95
CA ALA A 237 4.06 4.87 -13.13
C ALA A 237 3.69 3.38 -13.31
N ILE A 238 2.45 2.99 -12.95
CA ILE A 238 2.01 1.60 -12.87
C ILE A 238 0.84 1.38 -13.81
N GLN A 239 0.86 0.27 -14.57
CA GLN A 239 -0.26 -0.09 -15.43
C GLN A 239 -1.51 -0.42 -14.60
N SER A 240 -2.68 0.08 -14.99
CA SER A 240 -3.94 -0.09 -14.25
C SER A 240 -4.30 -1.56 -13.97
N ASN A 241 -4.01 -2.47 -14.90
CA ASN A 241 -4.25 -3.91 -14.69
C ASN A 241 -3.35 -4.48 -13.59
N THR A 242 -2.08 -4.08 -13.56
CA THR A 242 -1.13 -4.48 -12.51
C THR A 242 -1.57 -3.98 -11.13
N LEU A 243 -2.07 -2.74 -11.06
CA LEU A 243 -2.62 -2.18 -9.84
C LEU A 243 -3.86 -2.96 -9.38
N TYR A 244 -4.79 -3.24 -10.29
CA TYR A 244 -5.99 -4.04 -10.02
C TYR A 244 -5.64 -5.44 -9.50
N GLU A 245 -4.77 -6.17 -10.21
CA GLU A 245 -4.36 -7.52 -9.81
C GLU A 245 -3.59 -7.50 -8.48
N GLY A 246 -2.72 -6.51 -8.27
CA GLY A 246 -2.00 -6.34 -7.01
C GLY A 246 -2.93 -6.15 -5.83
N ILE A 247 -3.88 -5.21 -5.92
CA ILE A 247 -4.86 -4.92 -4.86
C ILE A 247 -5.72 -6.16 -4.58
N THR A 248 -6.33 -6.74 -5.62
CA THR A 248 -7.27 -7.87 -5.46
C THR A 248 -6.61 -9.09 -4.87
N ARG A 249 -5.41 -9.46 -5.32
CA ARG A 249 -4.71 -10.64 -4.83
C ARG A 249 -4.11 -10.43 -3.44
N SER A 250 -3.64 -9.22 -3.13
CA SER A 250 -3.10 -8.90 -1.79
C SER A 250 -4.10 -9.14 -0.67
N TRP A 251 -5.34 -8.71 -0.83
CA TRP A 251 -6.37 -8.89 0.20
C TRP A 251 -6.75 -10.36 0.44
N ARG A 252 -6.42 -11.26 -0.48
CA ARG A 252 -6.70 -12.70 -0.35
C ARG A 252 -5.57 -13.47 0.35
N THR A 253 -4.40 -12.85 0.54
CA THR A 253 -3.30 -13.45 1.31
C THR A 253 -3.66 -13.56 2.79
N GLU A 254 -2.92 -14.39 3.54
CA GLU A 254 -3.10 -14.53 4.99
C GLU A 254 -2.97 -13.17 5.70
N LEU A 255 -1.93 -12.39 5.38
CA LEU A 255 -1.76 -11.04 5.93
C LEU A 255 -2.90 -10.09 5.53
N GLY A 256 -3.40 -10.21 4.30
CA GLY A 256 -4.54 -9.42 3.84
C GLY A 256 -5.81 -9.71 4.65
N GLN A 257 -6.06 -10.98 4.96
CA GLN A 257 -7.17 -11.40 5.80
C GLN A 257 -6.99 -10.98 7.26
N GLU A 258 -5.77 -11.03 7.80
CA GLU A 258 -5.44 -10.52 9.13
C GLU A 258 -5.73 -9.01 9.24
N ILE A 259 -5.24 -8.20 8.29
CA ILE A 259 -5.49 -6.75 8.26
C ILE A 259 -6.99 -6.46 8.10
N ALA A 260 -7.69 -7.23 7.26
CA ALA A 260 -9.14 -7.14 7.09
C ALA A 260 -9.89 -7.41 8.41
N GLU A 261 -9.50 -8.44 9.16
CA GLU A 261 -10.05 -8.76 10.47
C GLU A 261 -9.78 -7.63 11.49
N ASP A 262 -8.55 -7.13 11.53
CA ASP A 262 -8.18 -6.04 12.42
C ASP A 262 -8.93 -4.74 12.12
N LEU A 263 -9.22 -4.45 10.85
CA LEU A 263 -10.08 -3.33 10.44
C LEU A 263 -11.54 -3.56 10.87
N ALA A 264 -12.07 -4.77 10.63
CA ALA A 264 -13.44 -5.15 10.94
C ALA A 264 -13.74 -4.97 12.44
N PHE A 265 -12.82 -5.42 13.29
CA PHE A 265 -12.96 -5.36 14.75
C PHE A 265 -12.34 -4.13 15.39
N ASP A 266 -11.79 -3.22 14.58
CA ASP A 266 -11.18 -1.98 15.04
C ASP A 266 -10.05 -2.22 16.05
N ARG A 267 -9.11 -3.10 15.67
CA ARG A 267 -7.85 -3.43 16.37
C ARG A 267 -6.64 -2.62 15.89
N LEU A 268 -6.76 -1.90 14.77
CA LEU A 268 -5.70 -1.00 14.25
C LEU A 268 -5.81 0.44 14.76
N THR A 269 -4.71 1.05 15.24
CA THR A 269 -4.66 2.48 15.59
C THR A 269 -5.10 3.35 14.40
N MET A 270 -5.40 4.62 14.66
CA MET A 270 -5.80 5.52 13.57
C MET A 270 -4.72 5.60 12.48
N ARG A 271 -3.44 5.50 12.85
CA ARG A 271 -2.31 5.48 11.93
C ARG A 271 -2.26 4.18 11.14
N GLU A 272 -2.35 3.05 11.81
CA GLU A 272 -2.30 1.71 11.20
C GLU A 272 -3.46 1.46 10.23
N ARG A 273 -4.64 2.02 10.52
CA ARG A 273 -5.82 1.98 9.62
C ARG A 273 -5.55 2.54 8.23
N ILE A 274 -4.51 3.35 8.08
CA ILE A 274 -4.10 3.92 6.79
C ILE A 274 -2.83 3.23 6.29
N GLN A 275 -1.82 3.09 7.17
CA GLN A 275 -0.54 2.50 6.82
C GLN A 275 -0.68 1.04 6.39
N ARG A 276 -1.23 0.14 7.21
CA ARG A 276 -1.25 -1.30 6.88
C ARG A 276 -1.97 -1.61 5.56
N PRO A 277 -3.17 -1.05 5.28
CA PRO A 277 -3.84 -1.25 3.99
C PRO A 277 -3.04 -0.71 2.80
N ALA A 278 -2.44 0.48 2.96
CA ALA A 278 -1.61 1.06 1.89
C ALA A 278 -0.35 0.23 1.63
N ALA A 279 0.34 -0.26 2.68
CA ALA A 279 1.48 -1.16 2.55
C ALA A 279 1.10 -2.43 1.78
N LEU A 280 0.02 -3.07 2.20
CA LEU A 280 -0.48 -4.31 1.60
C LEU A 280 -0.84 -4.14 0.11
N MET A 281 -1.50 -3.03 -0.24
CA MET A 281 -1.83 -2.75 -1.63
C MET A 281 -0.58 -2.46 -2.46
N SER A 282 0.33 -1.63 -1.94
CA SER A 282 1.59 -1.30 -2.62
C SER A 282 2.49 -2.51 -2.82
N SER A 283 2.64 -3.37 -1.80
CA SER A 283 3.44 -4.60 -1.88
C SER A 283 2.88 -5.57 -2.92
N GLY A 284 1.56 -5.77 -2.95
CA GLY A 284 0.89 -6.59 -3.96
C GLY A 284 1.09 -6.08 -5.37
N THR A 285 0.92 -4.78 -5.57
CA THR A 285 1.14 -4.15 -6.88
C THR A 285 2.59 -4.28 -7.34
N VAL A 286 3.57 -4.06 -6.45
CA VAL A 286 4.98 -4.28 -6.76
C VAL A 286 5.23 -5.74 -7.11
N ALA A 287 4.74 -6.69 -6.30
CA ALA A 287 4.91 -8.12 -6.54
C ALA A 287 4.37 -8.56 -7.90
N VAL A 288 3.13 -8.18 -8.23
CA VAL A 288 2.53 -8.49 -9.54
C VAL A 288 3.29 -7.79 -10.66
N SER A 289 3.75 -6.56 -10.45
CA SER A 289 4.50 -5.85 -11.48
C SER A 289 5.86 -6.49 -11.77
N LEU A 290 6.52 -7.10 -10.78
CA LEU A 290 7.76 -7.82 -10.97
C LEU A 290 7.51 -9.23 -11.53
N MET A 291 6.68 -10.02 -10.86
CA MET A 291 6.57 -11.47 -11.07
C MET A 291 5.32 -11.92 -11.85
N GLY A 292 4.38 -11.02 -12.15
CA GLY A 292 3.05 -11.38 -12.70
C GLY A 292 2.12 -12.09 -11.70
N ARG A 293 2.58 -12.30 -10.47
CA ARG A 293 1.86 -12.93 -9.37
C ARG A 293 2.28 -12.33 -8.03
N VAL A 294 1.48 -12.59 -7.00
CA VAL A 294 1.91 -12.36 -5.62
C VAL A 294 3.01 -13.37 -5.31
N GLY A 295 4.10 -12.90 -4.70
CA GLY A 295 5.30 -13.70 -4.42
C GLY A 295 5.08 -14.77 -3.36
N ASP A 296 6.15 -15.47 -2.99
CA ASP A 296 6.16 -16.30 -1.80
C ASP A 296 6.07 -15.46 -0.52
N ASN A 297 5.86 -16.13 0.62
CA ASN A 297 5.68 -15.47 1.91
C ASN A 297 6.91 -14.64 2.33
N ALA A 298 8.13 -15.07 1.99
CA ALA A 298 9.35 -14.37 2.37
C ALA A 298 9.48 -13.04 1.60
N PHE A 299 9.30 -13.07 0.28
CA PHE A 299 9.34 -11.89 -0.56
C PHE A 299 8.20 -10.93 -0.24
N MET A 300 6.98 -11.44 -0.02
CA MET A 300 5.85 -10.59 0.37
C MET A 300 6.06 -9.95 1.76
N SER A 301 6.65 -10.66 2.71
CA SER A 301 7.00 -10.09 4.02
C SER A 301 8.02 -8.96 3.88
N LEU A 302 9.04 -9.14 3.02
CA LEU A 302 10.00 -8.09 2.72
C LEU A 302 9.33 -6.86 2.07
N LEU A 303 8.48 -7.08 1.06
CA LEU A 303 7.79 -5.97 0.37
C LEU A 303 6.86 -5.20 1.31
N ASN A 304 6.14 -5.90 2.20
CA ASN A 304 5.28 -5.25 3.19
C ASN A 304 6.10 -4.44 4.18
N ARG A 305 7.16 -5.02 4.74
CA ARG A 305 8.08 -4.29 5.65
C ARG A 305 8.65 -3.06 4.98
N LEU A 306 9.12 -3.17 3.74
CA LEU A 306 9.62 -2.02 2.98
C LEU A 306 8.53 -0.96 2.78
N ALA A 307 7.31 -1.36 2.40
CA ALA A 307 6.23 -0.41 2.19
C ALA A 307 5.87 0.33 3.49
N GLU A 308 5.85 -0.36 4.63
CA GLU A 308 5.65 0.23 5.95
C GLU A 308 6.75 1.24 6.31
N GLU A 309 8.02 0.86 6.13
CA GLU A 309 9.18 1.75 6.38
C GLU A 309 9.15 2.99 5.48
N LEU A 310 8.87 2.83 4.18
CA LEU A 310 8.75 3.95 3.24
C LEU A 310 7.59 4.89 3.64
N MET A 311 6.45 4.34 4.05
CA MET A 311 5.34 5.16 4.54
C MET A 311 5.68 5.87 5.84
N GLN A 312 6.39 5.21 6.75
CA GLN A 312 6.88 5.84 7.97
C GLN A 312 7.85 6.99 7.64
N SER A 313 8.73 6.77 6.65
CA SER A 313 9.65 7.78 6.13
C SER A 313 8.95 8.97 5.46
N MET A 314 7.83 8.75 4.79
CA MET A 314 7.02 9.80 4.16
C MET A 314 6.13 10.56 5.15
N LEU A 315 5.47 9.85 6.07
CA LEU A 315 4.39 10.40 6.89
C LEU A 315 4.87 10.89 8.26
N THR A 316 5.86 10.21 8.85
CA THR A 316 6.27 10.46 10.23
C THR A 316 7.64 11.14 10.30
N THR A 317 8.69 10.54 9.71
CA THR A 317 10.05 11.10 9.83
C THR A 317 10.36 12.17 8.79
N GLN A 318 9.53 12.27 7.74
CA GLN A 318 9.66 13.22 6.63
C GLN A 318 11.02 13.18 5.90
N ARG A 319 11.71 12.03 5.93
CA ARG A 319 12.93 11.83 5.14
C ARG A 319 12.64 11.76 3.64
N LEU A 320 11.44 11.30 3.28
CA LEU A 320 10.96 11.23 1.90
C LEU A 320 9.89 12.29 1.64
N GLY A 321 10.29 13.38 0.99
CA GLY A 321 9.37 14.40 0.49
C GLY A 321 8.77 14.04 -0.87
N PRO A 322 7.86 14.87 -1.40
CA PRO A 322 7.25 14.64 -2.73
C PRO A 322 8.27 14.50 -3.86
N GLY A 323 9.40 15.23 -3.79
CA GLY A 323 10.48 15.12 -4.77
C GLY A 323 11.16 13.75 -4.77
N GLN A 324 11.46 13.20 -3.58
CA GLN A 324 12.03 11.86 -3.44
C GLN A 324 11.06 10.78 -3.92
N VAL A 325 9.76 10.94 -3.68
CA VAL A 325 8.73 10.01 -4.18
C VAL A 325 8.62 10.06 -5.70
N ALA A 326 8.71 11.25 -6.31
CA ALA A 326 8.79 11.37 -7.75
C ALA A 326 10.07 10.69 -8.31
N GLN A 327 11.20 10.84 -7.63
CA GLN A 327 12.46 10.16 -8.00
C GLN A 327 12.34 8.62 -7.87
N LEU A 328 11.65 8.08 -6.87
CA LEU A 328 11.34 6.65 -6.79
C LEU A 328 10.49 6.20 -8.00
N GLY A 329 9.48 6.99 -8.37
CA GLY A 329 8.67 6.75 -9.57
C GLY A 329 9.47 6.79 -10.87
N MET A 330 10.44 7.70 -11.00
CA MET A 330 11.37 7.74 -12.15
C MET A 330 12.34 6.56 -12.14
N THR A 331 12.81 6.16 -10.96
CA THR A 331 13.66 4.97 -10.80
C THR A 331 12.92 3.72 -11.26
N TRP A 332 11.64 3.58 -10.88
CA TRP A 332 10.78 2.50 -11.34
C TRP A 332 10.64 2.40 -12.87
N LYS A 333 10.78 3.55 -13.56
CA LYS A 333 10.78 3.67 -15.03
C LYS A 333 12.15 3.43 -15.66
N GLY A 334 13.18 3.07 -14.89
CA GLY A 334 14.54 2.81 -15.39
C GLY A 334 15.51 3.98 -15.24
N THR A 335 15.11 5.10 -14.61
CA THR A 335 16.02 6.25 -14.47
C THR A 335 17.00 6.04 -13.30
N THR A 336 18.30 5.96 -13.59
CA THR A 336 19.34 5.74 -12.56
C THR A 336 20.13 7.01 -12.19
N ASN A 337 19.93 8.13 -12.89
CA ASN A 337 20.64 9.38 -12.67
C ASN A 337 20.09 10.19 -11.46
N PHE A 338 20.45 11.47 -11.33
CA PHE A 338 20.00 12.34 -10.22
C PHE A 338 18.47 12.52 -10.18
N PHE A 339 17.76 12.37 -11.30
CA PHE A 339 16.30 12.41 -11.34
C PHE A 339 15.65 11.08 -10.92
N GLY A 340 16.45 10.02 -10.72
CA GLY A 340 15.99 8.71 -10.26
C GLY A 340 16.86 8.19 -9.12
N TRP A 341 17.46 7.00 -9.28
CA TRP A 341 18.08 6.26 -8.17
C TRP A 341 19.13 7.08 -7.40
N LYS A 342 20.08 7.71 -8.10
CA LYS A 342 21.13 8.53 -7.47
C LYS A 342 20.57 9.72 -6.69
N GLY A 343 19.38 10.20 -7.04
CA GLY A 343 18.69 11.29 -6.36
C GLY A 343 18.03 10.87 -5.06
N VAL A 344 17.39 9.69 -5.03
CA VAL A 344 16.61 9.25 -3.87
C VAL A 344 17.40 8.39 -2.88
N ARG A 345 18.41 7.64 -3.33
CA ARG A 345 19.23 6.77 -2.47
C ARG A 345 19.70 7.45 -1.17
N PRO A 346 20.22 8.70 -1.17
CA PRO A 346 20.70 9.37 0.06
C PRO A 346 19.60 9.67 1.09
N SER A 347 18.33 9.66 0.68
CA SER A 347 17.19 9.89 1.58
C SER A 347 16.65 8.60 2.22
N LEU A 348 17.10 7.44 1.75
CA LEU A 348 16.73 6.13 2.27
C LEU A 348 17.64 5.74 3.43
N ASN A 349 17.13 4.93 4.37
CA ASN A 349 17.98 4.26 5.36
C ASN A 349 18.62 3.02 4.72
N ASP A 350 19.57 2.38 5.42
CA ASP A 350 20.33 1.25 4.87
C ASP A 350 19.41 0.10 4.41
N PHE A 351 18.41 -0.25 5.21
CA PHE A 351 17.45 -1.31 4.85
C PHE A 351 16.59 -0.92 3.64
N GLU A 352 16.02 0.28 3.63
CA GLU A 352 15.20 0.77 2.51
C GLU A 352 16.01 0.84 1.23
N ALA A 353 17.24 1.36 1.28
CA ALA A 353 18.12 1.42 0.13
C ALA A 353 18.43 0.02 -0.41
N GLN A 354 18.76 -0.92 0.46
CA GLN A 354 19.05 -2.31 0.09
C GLN A 354 17.83 -2.99 -0.53
N ALA A 355 16.65 -2.87 0.08
CA ALA A 355 15.42 -3.52 -0.38
C ALA A 355 14.86 -2.86 -1.65
N VAL A 356 14.94 -1.54 -1.80
CA VAL A 356 14.57 -0.85 -3.05
C VAL A 356 15.53 -1.26 -4.16
N ALA A 357 16.84 -1.36 -3.91
CA ALA A 357 17.80 -1.84 -4.90
C ALA A 357 17.46 -3.26 -5.38
N LEU A 358 17.09 -4.18 -4.48
CA LEU A 358 16.63 -5.52 -4.84
C LEU A 358 15.43 -5.47 -5.81
N ILE A 359 14.41 -4.68 -5.45
CA ILE A 359 13.21 -4.50 -6.28
C ILE A 359 13.55 -3.91 -7.64
N MET A 360 14.43 -2.89 -7.68
CA MET A 360 14.86 -2.27 -8.92
C MET A 360 15.66 -3.23 -9.79
N ALA A 361 16.50 -4.10 -9.21
CA ALA A 361 17.23 -5.11 -9.97
C ALA A 361 16.27 -6.05 -10.72
N HIS A 362 15.26 -6.60 -10.03
CA HIS A 362 14.21 -7.40 -10.68
C HIS A 362 13.42 -6.60 -11.72
N ARG A 363 13.11 -5.34 -11.43
CA ARG A 363 12.38 -4.47 -12.36
C ARG A 363 13.18 -4.20 -13.62
N PHE A 364 14.47 -3.95 -13.49
CA PHE A 364 15.39 -3.60 -14.57
C PHE A 364 15.63 -4.78 -15.49
N VAL A 365 15.73 -5.98 -14.95
CA VAL A 365 15.72 -7.22 -15.75
C VAL A 365 14.43 -7.30 -16.59
N LYS A 366 13.27 -6.97 -16.01
CA LYS A 366 11.98 -7.06 -16.71
C LYS A 366 11.78 -6.02 -17.81
N ILE A 367 12.40 -4.85 -17.70
CA ILE A 367 12.34 -3.79 -18.73
C ILE A 367 13.54 -3.80 -19.66
N ASP A 368 14.40 -4.82 -19.57
CA ASP A 368 15.63 -4.94 -20.36
C ASP A 368 16.53 -3.69 -20.26
N ALA A 369 16.73 -3.19 -19.04
CA ALA A 369 17.67 -2.10 -18.79
C ALA A 369 19.11 -2.54 -19.07
N ALA A 370 20.04 -1.58 -19.16
CA ALA A 370 21.44 -1.88 -19.42
C ALA A 370 22.02 -2.82 -18.34
N SER A 371 22.78 -3.84 -18.76
CA SER A 371 23.35 -4.85 -17.83
C SER A 371 24.19 -4.23 -16.71
N SER A 372 24.87 -3.10 -16.97
CA SER A 372 25.61 -2.35 -15.95
C SER A 372 24.71 -1.75 -14.87
N GLU A 373 23.50 -1.32 -15.21
CA GLU A 373 22.52 -0.79 -14.26
C GLU A 373 21.89 -1.90 -13.43
N ILE A 374 21.59 -3.04 -14.06
CA ILE A 374 21.09 -4.24 -13.38
C ILE A 374 22.10 -4.73 -12.34
N GLU A 375 23.36 -4.92 -12.74
CA GLU A 375 24.43 -5.39 -11.84
C GLU A 375 24.68 -4.39 -10.70
N ALA A 376 24.66 -3.09 -10.98
CA ALA A 376 24.79 -2.06 -9.94
C ALA A 376 23.67 -2.11 -8.90
N MET A 377 22.45 -2.51 -9.27
CA MET A 377 21.35 -2.72 -8.32
C MET A 377 21.54 -4.00 -7.51
N TRP A 378 21.99 -5.10 -8.13
CA TRP A 378 22.31 -6.34 -7.41
C TRP A 378 23.43 -6.16 -6.38
N ASP A 379 24.50 -5.43 -6.75
CA ASP A 379 25.61 -5.15 -5.86
C ASP A 379 25.13 -4.36 -4.64
N GLN A 380 24.34 -3.30 -4.85
CA GLN A 380 23.80 -2.49 -3.75
C GLN A 380 22.80 -3.27 -2.86
N ALA A 381 22.00 -4.15 -3.45
CA ALA A 381 21.14 -5.05 -2.69
C ALA A 381 21.94 -6.06 -1.83
N SER A 382 23.19 -6.35 -2.22
CA SER A 382 24.08 -7.30 -1.53
C SER A 382 25.01 -6.63 -0.50
N GLU A 383 25.22 -5.31 -0.59
CA GLU A 383 26.09 -4.52 0.30
C GLU A 383 25.52 -4.31 1.72
N GLY A 384 24.22 -4.52 1.93
CA GLY A 384 23.56 -4.23 3.20
C GLY A 384 23.64 -5.34 4.24
N HIS A 385 23.12 -5.04 5.44
CA HIS A 385 23.20 -5.92 6.61
C HIS A 385 21.96 -6.80 6.80
N ASP A 386 20.89 -6.63 6.00
CA ASP A 386 19.69 -7.46 6.13
C ASP A 386 19.91 -8.82 5.42
N PRO A 387 19.97 -9.94 6.17
CA PRO A 387 20.32 -11.24 5.60
C PRO A 387 19.27 -11.76 4.63
N ILE A 388 17.99 -11.39 4.80
CA ILE A 388 16.91 -11.81 3.92
C ILE A 388 17.06 -11.12 2.57
N VAL A 389 17.32 -9.81 2.58
CA VAL A 389 17.53 -9.05 1.35
C VAL A 389 18.77 -9.54 0.61
N THR A 390 19.88 -9.78 1.31
CA THR A 390 21.12 -10.30 0.71
C THR A 390 20.92 -11.68 0.08
N GLU A 391 20.21 -12.59 0.76
CA GLU A 391 19.94 -13.92 0.22
C GLU A 391 19.02 -13.87 -1.00
N LEU A 392 17.95 -13.06 -0.97
CA LEU A 392 17.09 -12.84 -2.12
C LEU A 392 17.84 -12.18 -3.29
N ALA A 393 18.75 -11.25 -3.01
CA ALA A 393 19.60 -10.63 -4.02
C ALA A 393 20.53 -11.65 -4.68
N ARG A 394 21.14 -12.54 -3.88
CA ARG A 394 21.97 -13.65 -4.38
C ARG A 394 21.17 -14.57 -5.30
N GLN A 395 20.01 -15.04 -4.85
CA GLN A 395 19.13 -15.91 -5.65
C GLN A 395 18.66 -15.24 -6.93
N GLY A 396 18.23 -13.98 -6.85
CA GLY A 396 17.79 -13.20 -8.01
C GLY A 396 18.91 -12.98 -9.02
N ARG A 397 20.12 -12.65 -8.55
CA ARG A 397 21.30 -12.50 -9.41
C ARG A 397 21.68 -13.83 -10.06
N GLU A 398 21.66 -14.95 -9.34
CA GLU A 398 21.94 -16.27 -9.91
C GLU A 398 20.94 -16.64 -11.03
N LEU A 399 19.65 -16.41 -10.81
CA LEU A 399 18.62 -16.64 -11.82
C LEU A 399 18.81 -15.75 -13.05
N TYR A 400 19.12 -14.46 -12.84
CA TYR A 400 19.46 -13.55 -13.94
C TYR A 400 20.68 -14.04 -14.74
N GLN A 401 21.73 -14.45 -14.04
CA GLN A 401 22.95 -14.95 -14.68
C GLN A 401 22.71 -16.25 -15.46
N GLN A 402 21.86 -17.15 -14.95
CA GLN A 402 21.46 -18.38 -15.64
C GLN A 402 20.58 -18.09 -16.88
N ALA A 403 19.73 -17.07 -16.81
CA ALA A 403 18.87 -16.65 -17.91
C ALA A 403 19.63 -15.85 -19.00
N SER A 404 20.75 -15.22 -18.64
CA SER A 404 21.60 -14.46 -19.55
C SER A 404 22.59 -15.35 -20.32
N ALA A 405 22.87 -14.98 -21.56
CA ALA A 405 24.03 -15.45 -22.32
C ALA A 405 25.19 -14.44 -22.19
N LYS A 406 26.41 -14.95 -22.33
CA LYS A 406 27.64 -14.15 -22.39
C LYS A 406 28.14 -14.08 -23.83
N LEU A 407 28.30 -12.88 -24.34
CA LEU A 407 28.91 -12.58 -25.63
C LEU A 407 30.31 -12.00 -25.38
N PHE A 408 31.33 -12.70 -25.86
CA PHE A 408 32.73 -12.28 -25.79
C PHE A 408 33.11 -11.65 -27.12
N VAL A 409 33.42 -10.36 -27.13
CA VAL A 409 33.74 -9.62 -28.35
C VAL A 409 35.22 -9.30 -28.39
N THR A 410 35.86 -9.62 -29.51
CA THR A 410 37.25 -9.25 -29.79
C THR A 410 37.31 -8.41 -31.05
N ASN A 411 38.05 -7.31 -31.01
CA ASN A 411 38.31 -6.45 -32.17
C ASN A 411 39.73 -6.73 -32.68
N GLU A 412 39.82 -7.31 -33.89
CA GLU A 412 41.11 -7.59 -34.55
C GLU A 412 41.61 -6.40 -35.37
N SER A 413 40.80 -5.34 -35.48
CA SER A 413 41.18 -4.11 -36.17
C SER A 413 42.12 -3.24 -35.33
N GLU A 414 42.98 -2.49 -36.02
CA GLU A 414 43.78 -1.40 -35.43
C GLU A 414 42.92 -0.15 -35.12
N GLN A 415 41.65 -0.15 -35.53
CA GLN A 415 40.72 0.97 -35.35
C GLN A 415 39.66 0.68 -34.27
N LEU A 416 39.16 1.74 -33.64
CA LEU A 416 37.98 1.65 -32.78
C LEU A 416 36.77 1.22 -33.62
N VAL A 417 36.09 0.16 -33.19
CA VAL A 417 34.89 -0.35 -33.88
C VAL A 417 33.66 -0.11 -33.02
N LEU A 418 32.60 0.39 -33.63
CA LEU A 418 31.26 0.43 -33.04
C LEU A 418 30.54 -0.88 -33.38
N LEU A 419 30.30 -1.71 -32.37
CA LEU A 419 29.46 -2.90 -32.48
C LEU A 419 28.01 -2.51 -32.13
N ARG A 420 27.09 -2.78 -33.05
CA ARG A 420 25.65 -2.65 -32.86
C ARG A 420 25.02 -4.03 -32.70
N ILE A 421 24.34 -4.21 -31.57
CA ILE A 421 23.62 -5.43 -31.20
C ILE A 421 22.13 -5.10 -31.26
N ALA A 422 21.43 -5.62 -32.27
CA ALA A 422 20.02 -5.34 -32.50
C ALA A 422 19.16 -6.60 -32.21
N PRO A 423 18.31 -6.60 -31.17
CA PRO A 423 17.40 -7.72 -30.92
C PRO A 423 16.41 -7.89 -32.08
N THR A 424 16.13 -9.12 -32.51
CA THR A 424 15.15 -9.36 -33.58
C THR A 424 13.70 -9.11 -33.13
N SER A 425 13.45 -8.96 -31.83
CA SER A 425 12.16 -8.63 -31.22
C SER A 425 11.67 -7.21 -31.52
N GLY A 426 12.52 -6.35 -32.11
CA GLY A 426 12.18 -4.96 -32.42
C GLY A 426 12.56 -3.94 -31.34
N ASP A 427 13.35 -4.35 -30.34
CA ASP A 427 13.89 -3.46 -29.32
C ASP A 427 15.00 -2.55 -29.88
N SER A 428 15.30 -1.46 -29.17
CA SER A 428 16.32 -0.50 -29.61
C SER A 428 17.71 -1.16 -29.63
N PRO A 429 18.50 -0.97 -30.71
CA PRO A 429 19.82 -1.56 -30.80
C PRO A 429 20.76 -0.93 -29.77
N THR A 430 21.62 -1.75 -29.16
CA THR A 430 22.70 -1.30 -28.29
C THR A 430 23.96 -1.09 -29.11
N GLU A 431 24.60 0.07 -28.99
CA GLU A 431 25.90 0.36 -29.62
C GLU A 431 27.01 0.38 -28.57
N LEU A 432 28.11 -0.31 -28.86
CA LEU A 432 29.25 -0.47 -27.97
C LEU A 432 30.54 -0.13 -28.71
N GLU A 433 31.37 0.67 -28.07
CA GLU A 433 32.73 0.95 -28.51
C GLU A 433 33.65 -0.22 -28.13
N VAL A 434 34.22 -0.88 -29.13
CA VAL A 434 35.17 -1.99 -28.96
C VAL A 434 36.57 -1.48 -29.31
N PRO A 435 37.45 -1.27 -28.31
CA PRO A 435 38.77 -0.67 -28.53
C PRO A 435 39.64 -1.54 -29.45
N PRO A 436 40.56 -0.93 -30.22
CA PRO A 436 41.45 -1.65 -31.12
C PRO A 436 42.41 -2.55 -30.36
N ASN A 437 42.76 -3.70 -30.95
CA ASN A 437 43.69 -4.66 -30.38
C ASN A 437 43.40 -5.00 -28.91
N ALA A 438 42.12 -5.10 -28.54
CA ALA A 438 41.71 -5.42 -27.19
C ALA A 438 42.26 -6.81 -26.83
N SER A 439 43.36 -6.84 -26.07
CA SER A 439 44.03 -8.07 -25.61
C SER A 439 43.16 -8.85 -24.62
N SER A 440 42.12 -8.22 -24.07
CA SER A 440 41.07 -8.80 -23.26
C SER A 440 39.74 -8.82 -24.03
N GLU A 441 39.08 -9.97 -24.09
CA GLU A 441 37.72 -10.10 -24.63
C GLU A 441 36.76 -9.18 -23.86
N LEU A 442 35.97 -8.38 -24.57
CA LEU A 442 34.89 -7.61 -23.96
C LEU A 442 33.73 -8.56 -23.67
N GLU A 443 33.45 -8.82 -22.39
CA GLU A 443 32.30 -9.63 -21.97
C GLU A 443 31.04 -8.76 -21.91
N ILE A 444 30.04 -9.11 -22.72
CA ILE A 444 28.72 -8.49 -22.75
C ILE A 444 27.70 -9.54 -22.32
N ARG A 445 26.80 -9.20 -21.39
CA ARG A 445 25.68 -10.07 -21.02
C ARG A 445 24.44 -9.64 -21.77
N LEU A 446 23.83 -10.59 -22.47
CA LEU A 446 22.61 -10.40 -23.25
C LEU A 446 21.55 -11.40 -22.76
N PRO A 447 20.26 -11.05 -22.78
CA PRO A 447 19.19 -12.03 -22.63
C PRO A 447 19.33 -13.19 -23.63
N ALA A 448 18.74 -14.34 -23.32
CA ALA A 448 18.56 -15.38 -24.33
C ALA A 448 17.61 -14.86 -25.43
N GLY A 449 17.97 -15.04 -26.69
CA GLY A 449 17.23 -14.46 -27.80
C GLY A 449 18.00 -14.49 -29.12
N SER A 450 17.40 -13.90 -30.14
CA SER A 450 18.04 -13.75 -31.46
C SER A 450 18.46 -12.30 -31.67
N TYR A 451 19.70 -12.10 -32.12
CA TYR A 451 20.32 -10.80 -32.27
C TYR A 451 20.95 -10.66 -33.65
N ASN A 452 20.73 -9.52 -34.29
CA ASN A 452 21.48 -9.11 -35.47
C ASN A 452 22.69 -8.30 -35.01
N LEU A 453 23.88 -8.79 -35.33
CA LEU A 453 25.13 -8.11 -35.04
C LEU A 453 25.58 -7.37 -36.28
N SER A 454 25.96 -6.12 -36.10
CA SER A 454 26.58 -5.32 -37.16
C SER A 454 27.66 -4.44 -36.58
N CYS A 455 28.69 -4.13 -37.35
CA CYS A 455 29.79 -3.30 -36.88
C CYS A 455 30.20 -2.25 -37.91
N LYS A 456 30.89 -1.20 -37.45
CA LYS A 456 31.57 -0.25 -38.33
C LYS A 456 32.77 0.40 -37.65
N PRO A 457 33.81 0.79 -38.40
CA PRO A 457 34.81 1.71 -37.87
C PRO A 457 34.13 2.97 -37.31
N ALA A 458 34.65 3.52 -36.21
CA ALA A 458 34.07 4.72 -35.60
C ALA A 458 34.02 5.93 -36.56
N THR A 459 34.87 5.94 -37.60
CA THR A 459 34.92 6.98 -38.65
C THR A 459 33.96 6.73 -39.82
N ALA A 460 33.33 5.55 -39.90
CA ALA A 460 32.45 5.18 -41.01
C ALA A 460 30.99 5.55 -40.74
N THR A 461 30.22 5.76 -41.80
CA THR A 461 28.78 6.05 -41.73
C THR A 461 27.94 4.78 -41.59
N ASP A 462 28.24 3.75 -42.37
CA ASP A 462 27.38 2.58 -42.55
C ASP A 462 27.86 1.36 -41.75
N PHE A 463 26.89 0.60 -41.21
CA PHE A 463 27.13 -0.65 -40.51
C PHE A 463 27.21 -1.83 -41.49
N GLN A 464 28.22 -2.68 -41.32
CA GLN A 464 28.32 -3.98 -41.98
C GLN A 464 27.68 -5.04 -41.10
N THR A 465 26.83 -5.89 -41.68
CA THR A 465 26.22 -7.01 -40.95
C THR A 465 27.29 -8.08 -40.72
N LEU A 466 27.45 -8.50 -39.46
CA LEU A 466 28.37 -9.58 -39.08
C LEU A 466 27.65 -10.92 -39.17
N GLU A 467 26.67 -11.14 -38.30
CA GLU A 467 26.00 -12.42 -38.16
C GLU A 467 24.65 -12.25 -37.44
N MET A 468 23.74 -13.20 -37.64
CA MET A 468 22.58 -13.41 -36.79
C MET A 468 22.91 -14.43 -35.71
N LEU A 469 22.94 -13.98 -34.46
CA LEU A 469 23.33 -14.79 -33.31
C LEU A 469 22.10 -15.26 -32.54
N GLN A 470 21.97 -16.58 -32.33
CA GLN A 470 20.93 -17.15 -31.47
C GLN A 470 21.54 -17.54 -30.11
N LEU A 471 21.29 -16.72 -29.10
CA LEU A 471 21.78 -16.91 -27.75
C LEU A 471 20.82 -17.77 -26.93
N ARG A 472 21.35 -18.88 -26.38
CA ARG A 472 20.64 -19.71 -25.40
C ARG A 472 20.99 -19.26 -23.98
N PRO A 473 20.12 -19.50 -22.98
CA PRO A 473 20.46 -19.23 -21.58
C PRO A 473 21.79 -19.88 -21.19
N ALA A 474 22.63 -19.15 -20.46
CA ALA A 474 24.00 -19.53 -20.07
C ALA A 474 24.98 -19.84 -21.23
N ALA A 475 24.62 -19.55 -22.49
CA ALA A 475 25.54 -19.73 -23.61
C ALA A 475 26.71 -18.75 -23.51
N ARG A 476 27.89 -19.22 -23.96
CA ARG A 476 29.07 -18.37 -24.17
C ARG A 476 29.35 -18.33 -25.66
N CYS A 477 29.10 -17.18 -26.29
CA CYS A 477 29.34 -16.98 -27.71
C CYS A 477 30.50 -16.01 -27.87
N ARG A 478 31.39 -16.29 -28.82
CA ARG A 478 32.50 -15.39 -29.15
C ARG A 478 32.25 -14.79 -30.53
N VAL A 479 32.39 -13.47 -30.63
CA VAL A 479 32.25 -12.73 -31.88
C VAL A 479 33.55 -11.98 -32.14
N VAL A 480 34.11 -12.24 -33.31
CA VAL A 480 35.30 -11.55 -33.79
C VAL A 480 34.85 -10.46 -34.74
N VAL A 481 35.22 -9.23 -34.41
CA VAL A 481 34.94 -8.04 -35.23
C VAL A 481 36.17 -7.81 -36.11
N PRO A 482 36.03 -7.92 -37.45
CA PRO A 482 37.14 -7.86 -38.40
C PRO A 482 37.69 -6.45 -38.61
#